data_AF-A0A352RF06-F1
#
_entry.id   AF-A0A352RF06-F1
#
_cell.length_a   1.000
_cell.length_b   1.000
_cell.length_c   1.000
_cell.angle_alpha   90.00
_cell.angle_beta   90.00
_cell.angle_gamma   90.00
#
_symmetry.space_group_name_H-M   'P 1'
#
loop_
_entity.id
_entity.type
_entity.pdbx_description
1 polymer ?
#
loop_
_entity_poly.entity_id
_entity_poly.type
_entity_poly.pdbx_seq_one_letter_code
_entity_poly.pdbx_strand_id
1 'polypeptide(L)'
;DGGMAAVGSTDFRDSPKGLFTVPPRCYMHRQASFIPAFFPKRVKVGEDADFFYFPSYSTKKLGNPVLGGGTLLAMAKDSKATREFIKYLQHPKSHEIWMARAGFLTPHKGVDLSKYSSGTLRKQGEILQNATTFRFDGSDLMPGAIGAGAFWSQMVYYVSGASAKKVADNVQSTWDSIK
;
A
#
# COMPACT_ATOMS: atom_id res chain seq x y z
N ASP A 1 16.15 18.76 -0.07
CA ASP A 1 15.29 17.62 0.32
C ASP A 1 14.80 16.90 -0.92
N GLY A 2 14.90 15.58 -0.94
CA GLY A 2 14.56 14.76 -2.11
C GLY A 2 15.77 14.25 -2.89
N GLY A 3 15.50 13.52 -3.99
CA GLY A 3 16.53 12.87 -4.79
C GLY A 3 17.25 11.72 -4.08
N MET A 4 18.27 11.15 -4.73
CA MET A 4 19.03 10.00 -4.22
C MET A 4 19.64 10.25 -2.83
N ALA A 5 20.05 11.48 -2.54
CA ALA A 5 20.70 11.83 -1.28
C ALA A 5 19.77 11.75 -0.05
N ALA A 6 18.47 11.95 -0.24
CA ALA A 6 17.50 12.01 0.86
C ALA A 6 16.53 10.84 0.90
N VAL A 7 16.20 10.23 -0.24
CA VAL A 7 15.14 9.20 -0.31
C VAL A 7 15.47 7.96 0.52
N GLY A 8 16.75 7.59 0.65
CA GLY A 8 17.17 6.44 1.45
C GLY A 8 17.24 6.70 2.95
N SER A 9 17.30 7.98 3.36
CA SER A 9 17.48 8.40 4.77
C SER A 9 16.25 9.09 5.36
N THR A 10 15.26 9.45 4.54
CA THR A 10 14.02 10.08 5.01
C THR A 10 13.03 9.01 5.45
N ASP A 11 12.61 9.05 6.72
CA ASP A 11 11.56 8.18 7.23
C ASP A 11 10.26 8.37 6.42
N PHE A 12 9.56 7.28 6.10
CA PHE A 12 8.34 7.36 5.30
C PHE A 12 7.26 8.23 5.95
N ARG A 13 7.23 8.33 7.29
CA ARG A 13 6.30 9.18 8.05
C ARG A 13 6.58 10.66 7.83
N ASP A 14 7.83 10.99 7.55
CA ASP A 14 8.29 12.36 7.29
C ASP A 14 8.24 12.73 5.80
N SER A 15 8.24 11.73 4.92
CA SER A 15 8.20 11.93 3.48
C SER A 15 7.05 12.80 2.92
N PRO A 16 5.83 12.88 3.52
CA PRO A 16 4.79 13.80 3.03
C PRO A 16 4.93 15.24 3.54
N LYS A 17 5.84 15.55 4.50
CA LYS A 17 5.94 16.89 5.11
C LYS A 17 6.13 18.01 4.08
N GLY A 18 6.83 17.72 2.98
CA GLY A 18 7.07 18.66 1.88
C GLY A 18 5.80 19.13 1.15
N LEU A 19 4.69 18.39 1.24
CA LEU A 19 3.39 18.79 0.69
C LEU A 19 2.80 20.01 1.42
N PHE A 20 3.15 20.20 2.70
CA PHE A 20 2.49 21.13 3.61
C PHE A 20 3.37 22.31 4.05
N THR A 21 4.47 22.57 3.34
CA THR A 21 5.32 23.76 3.51
C THR A 21 4.83 24.91 2.63
N VAL A 22 5.27 26.14 2.95
CA VAL A 22 5.04 27.33 2.12
C VAL A 22 6.40 27.94 1.75
N PRO A 23 6.82 27.93 0.47
CA PRO A 23 6.17 27.22 -0.65
C PRO A 23 6.23 25.68 -0.50
N PRO A 24 5.34 24.92 -1.17
CA PRO A 24 5.39 23.46 -1.14
C PRO A 24 6.70 22.94 -1.76
N ARG A 25 7.36 22.00 -1.09
CA ARG A 25 8.60 21.36 -1.57
C ARG A 25 8.31 20.20 -2.53
N CYS A 26 7.12 19.62 -2.47
CA CYS A 26 6.59 18.67 -3.45
C CYS A 26 5.08 18.83 -3.60
N TYR A 27 4.53 18.39 -4.74
CA TYR A 27 3.09 18.49 -5.04
C TYR A 27 2.37 17.15 -5.03
N MET A 28 3.12 16.05 -5.11
CA MET A 28 2.58 14.69 -5.17
C MET A 28 3.40 13.78 -4.27
N HIS A 29 2.72 12.80 -3.67
CA HIS A 29 3.32 11.77 -2.83
C HIS A 29 2.66 10.43 -3.15
N ARG A 30 3.47 9.38 -3.29
CA ARG A 30 2.98 8.02 -3.58
C ARG A 30 3.20 7.17 -2.33
N GLN A 31 2.11 6.82 -1.65
CA GLN A 31 2.14 5.96 -0.46
C GLN A 31 0.78 5.28 -0.25
N ALA A 32 0.76 4.25 0.59
CA ALA A 32 -0.43 3.55 1.04
C ALA A 32 -1.44 4.48 1.75
N SER A 33 -2.69 4.02 1.81
CA SER A 33 -3.85 4.79 2.30
C SER A 33 -3.78 5.22 3.77
N PHE A 34 -2.87 4.66 4.56
CA PHE A 34 -2.67 5.05 5.97
C PHE A 34 -1.83 6.33 6.15
N ILE A 35 -1.17 6.83 5.10
CA ILE A 35 -0.24 7.98 5.21
C ILE A 35 -0.84 9.24 5.86
N PRO A 36 -2.16 9.54 5.75
CA PRO A 36 -2.74 10.69 6.45
C PRO A 36 -2.57 10.67 7.96
N ALA A 37 -2.36 9.52 8.58
CA ALA A 37 -2.08 9.42 10.02
C ALA A 37 -0.82 10.20 10.44
N PHE A 38 0.06 10.52 9.49
CA PHE A 38 1.30 11.27 9.72
C PHE A 38 1.24 12.72 9.18
N PHE A 39 0.10 13.15 8.64
CA PHE A 39 -0.06 14.54 8.22
C PHE A 39 -0.14 15.46 9.45
N PRO A 40 0.24 16.75 9.32
CA PRO A 40 0.01 17.72 10.39
C PRO A 40 -1.46 17.73 10.80
N LYS A 41 -1.76 17.78 12.11
CA LYS A 41 -3.15 17.70 12.65
C LYS A 41 -4.15 18.71 12.04
N ARG A 42 -3.65 19.82 11.50
CA ARG A 42 -4.47 20.86 10.84
C ARG A 42 -4.96 20.45 9.44
N VAL A 43 -4.32 19.46 8.82
CA VAL A 43 -4.61 19.03 7.45
C VAL A 43 -5.86 18.17 7.45
N LYS A 44 -6.84 18.57 6.65
CA LYS A 44 -8.06 17.82 6.40
C LYS A 44 -8.00 17.18 5.01
N VAL A 45 -7.98 15.87 4.99
CA VAL A 45 -8.04 15.11 3.73
C VAL A 45 -9.42 15.31 3.08
N GLY A 46 -9.43 15.63 1.79
CA GLY A 46 -10.61 16.05 1.03
C GLY A 46 -10.76 17.56 0.91
N GLU A 47 -10.07 18.35 1.74
CA GLU A 47 -10.03 19.82 1.66
C GLU A 47 -8.61 20.30 1.31
N ASP A 48 -7.62 19.94 2.12
CA ASP A 48 -6.21 20.39 1.99
C ASP A 48 -5.33 19.42 1.19
N ALA A 49 -5.73 18.15 1.08
CA ALA A 49 -5.04 17.11 0.32
C ALA A 49 -6.05 16.09 -0.21
N ASP A 50 -5.83 15.56 -1.42
CA ASP A 50 -6.68 14.52 -2.02
C ASP A 50 -5.84 13.36 -2.56
N PHE A 51 -6.52 12.25 -2.86
CA PHE A 51 -5.97 11.05 -3.45
C PHE A 51 -6.53 10.85 -4.85
N PHE A 52 -5.70 10.33 -5.75
CA PHE A 52 -6.13 9.88 -7.07
C PHE A 52 -5.45 8.57 -7.43
N TYR A 53 -6.07 7.82 -8.33
CA TYR A 53 -5.50 6.59 -8.83
C TYR A 53 -4.20 6.88 -9.58
N PHE A 54 -3.12 6.14 -9.26
CA PHE A 54 -1.84 6.33 -9.94
C PHE A 54 -2.01 5.97 -11.42
N PRO A 55 -1.80 6.92 -12.35
CA PRO A 55 -2.18 6.74 -13.74
C PRO A 55 -1.40 5.59 -14.38
N SER A 56 -2.11 4.79 -15.16
CA SER A 56 -1.49 3.74 -15.97
C SER A 56 -0.69 4.35 -17.13
N TYR A 57 0.25 3.58 -17.66
CA TYR A 57 1.02 4.00 -18.83
C TYR A 57 0.10 4.19 -20.04
N SER A 58 0.04 5.40 -20.60
CA SER A 58 -0.83 5.72 -21.73
C SER A 58 -0.60 4.84 -22.97
N THR A 59 0.63 4.35 -23.15
CA THR A 59 1.03 3.52 -24.29
C THR A 59 0.79 2.02 -24.09
N LYS A 60 0.36 1.58 -22.90
CA LYS A 60 0.17 0.16 -22.57
C LYS A 60 -1.22 -0.11 -22.02
N LYS A 61 -1.91 -1.12 -22.56
CA LYS A 61 -3.21 -1.58 -22.05
C LYS A 61 -3.03 -2.52 -20.86
N LEU A 62 -2.65 -1.97 -19.70
CA LEU A 62 -2.41 -2.75 -18.46
C LEU A 62 -3.64 -2.86 -17.54
N GLY A 63 -4.76 -2.25 -17.92
CA GLY A 63 -5.93 -2.11 -17.06
C GLY A 63 -5.71 -1.07 -15.94
N ASN A 64 -6.41 -1.26 -14.82
CA ASN A 64 -6.31 -0.44 -13.61
C ASN A 64 -5.80 -1.32 -12.44
N PRO A 65 -4.51 -1.71 -12.42
CA PRO A 65 -3.96 -2.50 -11.33
C PRO A 65 -3.87 -1.69 -10.03
N VAL A 66 -4.24 -2.29 -8.90
CA VAL A 66 -4.00 -1.74 -7.56
C VAL A 66 -2.92 -2.58 -6.88
N LEU A 67 -1.86 -1.89 -6.45
CA LEU A 67 -0.84 -2.43 -5.56
C LEU A 67 -1.27 -2.14 -4.12
N GLY A 68 -1.25 -3.15 -3.26
CA GLY A 68 -1.55 -2.94 -1.84
C GLY A 68 -1.02 -4.05 -0.94
N GLY A 69 -0.91 -3.74 0.34
CA GLY A 69 -0.80 -4.73 1.40
C GLY A 69 -2.19 -5.18 1.87
N GLY A 70 -2.23 -6.19 2.72
CA GLY A 70 -3.48 -6.70 3.28
C GLY A 70 -3.26 -7.51 4.54
N THR A 71 -4.28 -7.56 5.38
CA THR A 71 -4.28 -8.41 6.58
C THR A 71 -4.91 -9.75 6.24
N LEU A 72 -4.17 -10.83 6.50
CA LEU A 72 -4.70 -12.19 6.41
C LEU A 72 -5.08 -12.67 7.81
N LEU A 73 -6.20 -13.37 7.88
CA LEU A 73 -6.69 -13.99 9.11
C LEU A 73 -6.58 -15.50 8.95
N ALA A 74 -5.92 -16.14 9.90
CA ALA A 74 -5.74 -17.59 9.93
C ALA A 74 -6.30 -18.17 11.23
N MET A 75 -6.92 -19.35 11.13
CA MET A 75 -7.31 -20.11 12.31
C MET A 75 -6.12 -20.91 12.81
N ALA A 76 -5.51 -20.50 13.92
CA ALA A 76 -4.41 -21.24 14.54
C ALA A 76 -4.88 -22.58 15.15
N LYS A 77 -6.13 -22.62 15.65
CA LYS A 77 -6.79 -23.84 16.11
C LYS A 77 -8.16 -23.97 15.45
N ASP A 78 -8.39 -25.13 14.85
CA ASP A 78 -9.70 -25.46 14.30
C ASP A 78 -10.69 -25.85 15.41
N SER A 79 -11.85 -25.20 15.41
CA SER A 79 -12.93 -25.43 16.35
C SER A 79 -14.23 -24.87 15.79
N LYS A 80 -15.38 -25.27 16.35
CA LYS A 80 -16.67 -24.67 16.01
C LYS A 80 -16.66 -23.14 16.21
N ALA A 81 -16.09 -22.66 17.32
CA ALA A 81 -16.04 -21.22 17.62
C ALA A 81 -15.19 -20.44 16.61
N THR A 82 -14.00 -20.93 16.27
CA THR A 82 -13.11 -20.26 15.31
C THR A 82 -13.69 -20.26 13.89
N ARG A 83 -14.36 -21.34 13.47
CA ARG A 83 -15.07 -21.40 12.18
C ARG A 83 -16.21 -20.40 12.09
N GLU A 84 -17.05 -20.31 13.12
CA GLU A 84 -18.15 -19.33 13.13
C GLU A 84 -17.65 -17.89 13.16
N PHE A 85 -16.54 -17.62 13.85
CA PHE A 85 -15.92 -16.30 13.82
C PHE A 85 -15.40 -15.92 12.43
N ILE A 86 -14.69 -16.82 11.74
CA ILE A 86 -14.25 -16.56 10.35
C ILE A 86 -15.45 -16.35 9.42
N LYS A 87 -16.53 -17.11 9.55
CA LYS A 87 -17.77 -16.89 8.78
C LYS A 87 -18.35 -15.50 9.03
N TYR A 88 -18.37 -15.06 10.28
CA TYR A 88 -18.80 -13.69 10.62
C TYR A 88 -17.91 -12.65 9.94
N LEU A 89 -16.59 -12.83 9.97
CA LEU A 89 -15.66 -11.90 9.32
C LEU A 89 -15.81 -11.86 7.80
N GLN A 90 -16.32 -12.92 7.17
CA GLN A 90 -16.68 -12.95 5.74
C GLN A 90 -18.02 -12.27 5.42
N HIS A 91 -18.81 -11.87 6.43
CA HIS A 91 -20.12 -11.27 6.19
C HIS A 91 -19.99 -9.76 5.90
N PRO A 92 -20.71 -9.18 4.91
CA PRO A 92 -20.65 -7.76 4.56
C PRO A 92 -20.75 -6.82 5.78
N LYS A 93 -21.73 -7.07 6.66
CA LYS A 93 -21.93 -6.30 7.89
C LYS A 93 -20.69 -6.22 8.79
N SER A 94 -19.88 -7.27 8.88
CA SER A 94 -18.64 -7.22 9.67
C SER A 94 -17.66 -6.20 9.08
N HIS A 95 -17.51 -6.20 7.75
CA HIS A 95 -16.68 -5.21 7.05
C HIS A 95 -17.27 -3.80 7.18
N GLU A 96 -18.58 -3.63 7.06
CA GLU A 96 -19.24 -2.32 7.16
C GLU A 96 -19.05 -1.67 8.54
N ILE A 97 -19.02 -2.45 9.63
CA ILE A 97 -18.66 -1.97 10.98
C ILE A 97 -17.25 -1.37 11.00
N TRP A 98 -16.31 -1.94 10.24
CA TRP A 98 -14.94 -1.45 10.16
C TRP A 98 -14.83 -0.28 9.17
N MET A 99 -15.59 -0.28 8.07
CA MET A 99 -15.67 0.82 7.11
C MET A 99 -16.21 2.10 7.74
N ALA A 100 -17.08 1.99 8.74
CA ALA A 100 -17.56 3.11 9.55
C ALA A 100 -16.48 3.73 10.45
N ARG A 101 -15.28 3.13 10.51
CA ARG A 101 -14.09 3.69 11.15
C ARG A 101 -13.09 4.22 10.11
N ALA A 102 -12.06 4.91 10.59
CA ALA A 102 -10.96 5.37 9.75
C ALA A 102 -9.95 4.26 9.44
N GLY A 103 -9.24 4.36 8.31
CA GLY A 103 -8.05 3.56 8.00
C GLY A 103 -8.33 2.13 7.52
N PHE A 104 -9.57 1.80 7.16
CA PHE A 104 -9.94 0.48 6.66
C PHE A 104 -10.44 0.54 5.21
N LEU A 105 -10.01 -0.41 4.39
CA LEU A 105 -10.55 -0.68 3.06
C LEU A 105 -10.81 -2.18 2.96
N THR A 106 -11.84 -2.57 2.21
CA THR A 106 -12.22 -3.97 2.07
C THR A 106 -12.28 -4.43 0.61
N PRO A 107 -11.79 -5.65 0.30
CA PRO A 107 -12.02 -6.30 -1.00
C PRO A 107 -13.39 -6.99 -1.09
N HIS A 108 -14.18 -6.98 -0.02
CA HIS A 108 -15.47 -7.67 0.02
C HIS A 108 -16.49 -6.96 -0.90
N LYS A 109 -16.87 -7.58 -2.03
CA LYS A 109 -17.75 -6.97 -3.05
C LYS A 109 -19.20 -6.73 -2.63
N GLY A 110 -19.68 -7.43 -1.61
CA GLY A 110 -21.06 -7.31 -1.13
C GLY A 110 -21.34 -6.19 -0.12
N VAL A 111 -20.39 -5.28 0.13
CA VAL A 111 -20.58 -4.16 1.08
C VAL A 111 -21.21 -2.95 0.40
N ASP A 112 -21.93 -2.14 1.17
CA ASP A 112 -22.38 -0.81 0.75
C ASP A 112 -21.27 0.24 0.95
N LEU A 113 -20.69 0.75 -0.14
CA LEU A 113 -19.62 1.75 -0.09
C LEU A 113 -20.07 3.08 0.55
N SER A 114 -21.37 3.36 0.64
CA SER A 114 -21.87 4.53 1.36
C SER A 114 -21.61 4.46 2.87
N LYS A 115 -21.30 3.27 3.41
CA LYS A 115 -20.98 3.03 4.83
C LYS A 115 -19.56 3.44 5.22
N TYR A 116 -18.70 3.79 4.27
CA TYR A 116 -17.39 4.37 4.61
C TYR A 116 -17.54 5.67 5.40
N SER A 117 -16.71 5.86 6.41
CA SER A 117 -16.81 7.01 7.33
C SER A 117 -16.50 8.38 6.68
N SER A 118 -15.94 8.40 5.46
CA SER A 118 -15.63 9.63 4.73
C SER A 118 -15.71 9.44 3.22
N GLY A 119 -15.93 10.54 2.49
CA GLY A 119 -15.90 10.55 1.02
C GLY A 119 -14.55 10.10 0.45
N THR A 120 -13.44 10.43 1.12
CA THR A 120 -12.10 9.96 0.74
C THR A 120 -11.97 8.45 0.84
N LEU A 121 -12.41 7.84 1.96
CA LEU A 121 -12.35 6.37 2.12
C LEU A 121 -13.26 5.69 1.10
N ARG A 122 -14.43 6.27 0.80
CA ARG A 122 -15.30 5.78 -0.25
C ARG A 122 -14.63 5.78 -1.62
N LYS A 123 -13.99 6.88 -2.02
CA LYS A 123 -13.21 7.00 -3.27
C LYS A 123 -12.06 5.98 -3.35
N GLN A 124 -11.34 5.77 -2.25
CA GLN A 124 -10.30 4.73 -2.17
C GLN A 124 -10.89 3.31 -2.29
N GLY A 125 -12.04 3.05 -1.65
CA GLY A 125 -12.77 1.80 -1.76
C GLY A 125 -13.27 1.52 -3.18
N GLU A 126 -13.75 2.55 -3.89
CA GLU A 126 -14.12 2.47 -5.30
C GLU A 126 -12.92 2.12 -6.19
N ILE A 127 -11.76 2.74 -5.96
CA ILE A 127 -10.51 2.39 -6.66
C ILE A 127 -10.18 0.90 -6.44
N LEU A 128 -10.28 0.40 -5.21
CA LEU A 128 -9.97 -0.99 -4.88
C LEU A 128 -10.97 -1.97 -5.53
N GLN A 129 -12.27 -1.70 -5.43
CA GLN A 129 -13.33 -2.58 -5.95
C GLN A 129 -13.35 -2.62 -7.49
N ASN A 130 -12.99 -1.50 -8.13
CA ASN A 130 -12.94 -1.37 -9.60
C ASN A 130 -11.57 -1.69 -10.19
N ALA A 131 -10.61 -2.14 -9.37
CA ALA A 131 -9.31 -2.57 -9.86
C ALA A 131 -9.49 -3.75 -10.83
N THR A 132 -8.86 -3.69 -12.00
CA THR A 132 -8.85 -4.85 -12.91
C THR A 132 -8.07 -6.01 -12.31
N THR A 133 -7.06 -5.66 -11.49
CA THR A 133 -6.15 -6.60 -10.86
C THR A 133 -5.70 -6.02 -9.53
N PHE A 134 -5.75 -6.81 -8.46
CA PHE A 134 -5.04 -6.51 -7.22
C PHE A 134 -3.75 -7.34 -7.13
N ARG A 135 -2.65 -6.73 -6.67
CA ARG A 135 -1.37 -7.40 -6.42
C ARG A 135 -0.81 -6.96 -5.08
N PHE A 136 -0.27 -7.92 -4.32
CA PHE A 136 0.69 -7.64 -3.26
C PHE A 136 2.00 -7.12 -3.87
N ASP A 137 2.83 -6.48 -3.05
CA ASP A 137 4.15 -6.08 -3.52
C ASP A 137 4.94 -7.30 -3.99
N GLY A 138 5.76 -7.10 -5.02
CA GLY A 138 6.56 -8.19 -5.57
C GLY A 138 7.45 -8.83 -4.50
N SER A 139 8.01 -8.02 -3.60
CA SER A 139 8.84 -8.50 -2.50
C SER A 139 8.05 -9.30 -1.46
N ASP A 140 6.79 -8.98 -1.21
CA ASP A 140 5.92 -9.73 -0.28
C ASP A 140 5.62 -11.16 -0.78
N LEU A 141 5.68 -11.36 -2.10
CA LEU A 141 5.42 -12.66 -2.74
C LEU A 141 6.68 -13.53 -2.89
N MET A 142 7.86 -13.01 -2.56
CA MET A 142 9.13 -13.73 -2.64
C MET A 142 9.43 -14.48 -1.34
N PRO A 143 10.30 -15.52 -1.36
CA PRO A 143 10.83 -16.10 -0.13
C PRO A 143 11.45 -15.02 0.77
N GLY A 144 11.33 -15.16 2.09
CA GLY A 144 11.77 -14.12 3.04
C GLY A 144 13.23 -13.70 2.87
N ALA A 145 14.13 -14.64 2.56
CA ALA A 145 15.54 -14.38 2.27
C ALA A 145 15.75 -13.46 1.05
N ILE A 146 14.79 -13.41 0.15
CA ILE A 146 14.81 -12.56 -1.04
C ILE A 146 14.03 -11.28 -0.80
N GLY A 147 12.73 -11.37 -0.54
CA GLY A 147 11.84 -10.20 -0.47
C GLY A 147 12.28 -9.21 0.60
N ALA A 148 12.30 -9.68 1.85
CA ALA A 148 12.73 -8.90 3.00
C ALA A 148 14.27 -8.84 3.17
N GLY A 149 15.00 -9.70 2.46
CA GLY A 149 16.47 -9.78 2.52
C GLY A 149 17.15 -9.10 1.34
N ALA A 150 17.55 -9.91 0.35
CA ALA A 150 18.38 -9.47 -0.76
C ALA A 150 17.73 -8.34 -1.59
N PHE A 151 16.47 -8.49 -1.99
CA PHE A 151 15.76 -7.48 -2.77
C PHE A 151 15.70 -6.15 -2.03
N TRP A 152 15.30 -6.15 -0.76
CA TRP A 152 15.23 -4.93 0.05
C TRP A 152 16.58 -4.20 0.13
N SER A 153 17.64 -4.93 0.50
CA SER A 153 18.98 -4.35 0.63
C SER A 153 19.52 -3.83 -0.72
N GLN A 154 19.26 -4.55 -1.80
CA GLN A 154 19.71 -4.14 -3.13
C GLN A 154 18.90 -2.96 -3.70
N MET A 155 17.63 -2.79 -3.33
CA MET A 155 16.87 -1.58 -3.69
C MET A 155 17.44 -0.33 -3.01
N VAL A 156 17.86 -0.43 -1.74
CA VAL A 156 18.60 0.66 -1.06
C VAL A 156 19.90 0.97 -1.81
N TYR A 157 20.62 -0.06 -2.24
CA TYR A 157 21.86 0.12 -3.00
C TYR A 157 21.63 0.72 -4.40
N TYR A 158 20.56 0.32 -5.08
CA TYR A 158 20.15 0.90 -6.37
C TYR A 158 19.91 2.40 -6.24
N VAL A 159 19.12 2.78 -5.23
CA VAL A 159 18.79 4.18 -4.94
C VAL A 159 20.02 4.99 -4.52
N SER A 160 21.05 4.33 -3.99
CA SER A 160 22.35 4.92 -3.67
C SER A 160 23.31 5.04 -4.87
N GLY A 161 22.88 4.62 -6.07
CA GLY A 161 23.61 4.82 -7.33
C GLY A 161 24.17 3.55 -7.98
N ALA A 162 23.92 2.37 -7.43
CA ALA A 162 24.28 1.12 -8.11
C ALA A 162 23.49 0.95 -9.42
N SER A 163 24.08 0.27 -10.40
CA SER A 163 23.36 -0.02 -11.65
C SER A 163 22.26 -1.05 -11.42
N ALA A 164 21.14 -0.90 -12.14
CA ALA A 164 20.03 -1.85 -12.08
C ALA A 164 20.48 -3.28 -12.41
N LYS A 165 21.43 -3.44 -13.35
CA LYS A 165 21.99 -4.75 -13.71
C LYS A 165 22.71 -5.39 -12.51
N LYS A 166 23.63 -4.68 -11.86
CA LYS A 166 24.39 -5.20 -10.71
C LYS A 166 23.45 -5.61 -9.58
N VAL A 167 22.46 -4.77 -9.30
CA VAL A 167 21.44 -5.03 -8.27
C VAL A 167 20.63 -6.28 -8.61
N ALA A 168 20.16 -6.42 -9.85
CA ALA A 168 19.42 -7.60 -10.29
C ALA A 168 20.27 -8.87 -10.25
N ASP A 169 21.53 -8.81 -10.71
CA ASP A 169 22.47 -9.95 -10.67
C ASP A 169 22.69 -10.43 -9.21
N ASN A 170 22.83 -9.50 -8.25
CA ASN A 170 23.00 -9.84 -6.84
C ASN A 170 21.74 -10.51 -6.24
N VAL A 171 20.55 -9.97 -6.54
CA VAL A 171 19.29 -10.59 -6.11
C VAL A 171 19.16 -12.00 -6.70
N GLN A 172 19.47 -12.16 -7.99
CA GLN A 172 19.43 -13.45 -8.67
C GLN A 172 20.42 -14.45 -8.08
N SER A 173 21.65 -14.03 -7.76
CA SER A 173 22.65 -14.89 -7.12
C SER A 173 22.18 -15.40 -5.75
N THR A 174 21.54 -14.55 -4.95
CA THR A 174 20.96 -15.01 -3.66
C THR A 174 19.79 -15.96 -3.90
N TRP A 175 18.94 -15.67 -4.89
CA TRP A 175 17.84 -16.56 -5.28
C TRP A 175 18.33 -17.95 -5.64
N ASP A 176 19.41 -18.05 -6.41
CA ASP A 176 19.94 -19.35 -6.84
C ASP A 176 20.63 -20.12 -5.70
N SER A 177 21.11 -19.44 -4.66
CA SER A 177 21.70 -20.09 -3.48
C SER A 177 20.70 -20.73 -2.51
N ILE A 178 19.42 -20.38 -2.62
CA ILE A 178 18.34 -20.88 -1.74
C ILE A 178 17.41 -21.89 -2.44
N LYS A 179 17.74 -22.27 -3.67
CA LYS A 179 17.04 -23.32 -4.42
C LYS A 179 17.40 -24.71 -3.91
#